data_AF-A0A4Q5XCY5-F1
#
_entry.id   AF-A0A4Q5XCY5-F1
#
_cell.length_a   1.000
_cell.length_b   1.000
_cell.length_c   1.000
_cell.angle_alpha   90.00
_cell.angle_beta   90.00
_cell.angle_gamma   90.00
#
_symmetry.space_group_name_H-M   'P 1'
#
loop_
_entity.id
_entity.type
_entity.pdbx_description
1 polymer ?
#
loop_
_entity_poly.entity_id
_entity_poly.type
_entity_poly.pdbx_seq_one_letter_code
_entity_poly.pdbx_strand_id
1 'polypeptide(L)'
;MADLSTNLPRAEANDPAEVAMALETARALWSKGQSLESVRWIQRAAENAESSGDDLRAVALARAAADLRAEVNVASEPPGKNEAAALTHYDDFTEKTIVDSPVSSLSRVSLQSGVQIAEAASEPPTKSSVVVAPAPLVQPLPPVAQLQTLRVIVTGRDPATRQLTLRVLLEGETAPPHATEGVLVSLDPNKNLLA
;
A
#
# COMPACT_ATOMS: atom_id res chain seq x y z
N MET A 1 17.55 4.09 16.42
CA MET A 1 16.91 3.73 15.14
C MET A 1 16.20 4.97 14.67
N ALA A 2 16.61 5.54 13.53
CA ALA A 2 16.01 6.77 13.02
C ALA A 2 14.53 6.54 12.71
N ASP A 3 13.66 7.49 13.09
CA ASP A 3 12.23 7.50 12.79
C ASP A 3 12.02 7.70 11.27
N LEU A 4 12.21 6.65 10.48
CA LEU A 4 11.93 6.60 9.04
C LEU A 4 10.46 6.97 8.72
N SER A 5 9.59 6.85 9.72
CA SER A 5 8.20 7.33 9.71
C SER A 5 8.05 8.83 9.40
N THR A 6 9.12 9.62 9.58
CA THR A 6 9.10 11.08 9.37
C THR A 6 9.15 11.45 7.89
N ASN A 7 9.72 10.60 7.02
CA ASN A 7 9.84 10.86 5.58
C ASN A 7 8.61 10.43 4.76
N LEU A 8 7.61 9.78 5.37
CA LEU A 8 6.40 9.39 4.63
C LEU A 8 5.43 10.57 4.47
N PRO A 9 5.04 10.92 3.21
CA PRO A 9 4.10 12.00 2.95
C PRO A 9 2.75 11.77 3.63
N ARG A 10 2.16 12.83 4.21
CA ARG A 10 0.83 12.81 4.85
C ARG A 10 -0.25 13.18 3.84
N ALA A 11 -1.39 12.49 3.93
CA ALA A 11 -2.60 12.91 3.24
C ALA A 11 -3.01 14.31 3.74
N GLU A 12 -3.36 15.17 2.80
CA GLU A 12 -3.85 16.52 3.03
C GLU A 12 -5.38 16.56 2.88
N ALA A 13 -6.04 17.54 3.50
CA ALA A 13 -7.50 17.65 3.46
C ALA A 13 -8.07 17.90 2.04
N ASN A 14 -7.23 18.40 1.13
CA ASN A 14 -7.59 18.65 -0.26
C ASN A 14 -7.22 17.47 -1.18
N ASP A 15 -6.51 16.46 -0.69
CA ASP A 15 -6.18 15.30 -1.51
C ASP A 15 -7.47 14.55 -1.89
N PRO A 16 -7.58 14.05 -3.13
CA PRO A 16 -8.70 13.21 -3.51
C PRO A 16 -8.69 11.90 -2.69
N ALA A 17 -9.88 11.33 -2.46
CA ALA A 17 -10.06 10.17 -1.58
C ALA A 17 -9.13 9.00 -1.93
N GLU A 18 -8.90 8.76 -3.22
CA GLU A 18 -8.01 7.71 -3.73
C GLU A 18 -6.54 7.94 -3.34
N VAL A 19 -6.08 9.21 -3.32
CA VAL A 19 -4.73 9.58 -2.88
C VAL A 19 -4.60 9.42 -1.38
N ALA A 20 -5.58 9.89 -0.61
CA ALA A 20 -5.60 9.73 0.84
C ALA A 20 -5.55 8.25 1.25
N MET A 21 -6.39 7.40 0.64
CA MET A 21 -6.43 5.96 0.88
C MET A 21 -5.09 5.28 0.54
N ALA A 22 -4.48 5.65 -0.60
CA ALA A 22 -3.19 5.10 -1.00
C ALA A 22 -2.07 5.46 0.00
N LEU A 23 -2.05 6.71 0.49
CA LEU A 23 -1.08 7.18 1.50
C LEU A 23 -1.28 6.52 2.86
N GLU A 24 -2.52 6.29 3.28
CA GLU A 24 -2.83 5.54 4.51
C GLU A 24 -2.38 4.07 4.40
N THR A 25 -2.63 3.44 3.26
CA THR A 25 -2.21 2.06 2.98
C THR A 25 -0.69 1.95 2.97
N ALA A 26 0.00 2.90 2.32
CA ALA A 26 1.46 2.99 2.34
C ALA A 26 2.00 3.02 3.78
N ARG A 27 1.44 3.90 4.64
CA ARG A 27 1.84 3.95 6.06
C ARG A 27 1.63 2.65 6.81
N ALA A 28 0.49 2.00 6.61
CA ALA A 28 0.19 0.73 7.24
C ALA A 28 1.21 -0.34 6.83
N LEU A 29 1.62 -0.36 5.56
CA LEU A 29 2.62 -1.28 5.02
C LEU A 29 4.03 -0.97 5.53
N TRP A 30 4.40 0.31 5.59
CA TRP A 30 5.68 0.72 6.15
C TRP A 30 5.83 0.30 7.61
N SER A 31 4.78 0.49 8.40
CA SER A 31 4.74 0.08 9.81
C SER A 31 4.84 -1.44 9.99
N LYS A 32 4.44 -2.22 8.98
CA LYS A 32 4.60 -3.69 8.92
C LYS A 32 5.98 -4.13 8.42
N GLY A 33 6.88 -3.20 8.09
CA GLY A 33 8.19 -3.49 7.50
C GLY A 33 8.16 -3.82 6.00
N GLN A 34 7.02 -3.63 5.33
CA GLN A 34 6.86 -3.86 3.89
C GLN A 34 7.17 -2.57 3.12
N SER A 35 8.43 -2.12 3.21
CA SER A 35 8.87 -0.81 2.70
C SER A 35 8.75 -0.69 1.17
N LEU A 36 9.09 -1.74 0.41
CA LEU A 36 8.95 -1.75 -1.06
C LEU A 36 7.50 -1.63 -1.52
N GLU A 37 6.57 -2.35 -0.87
CA GLU A 37 5.15 -2.25 -1.16
C GLU A 37 4.61 -0.86 -0.80
N SER A 38 5.03 -0.31 0.34
CA SER A 38 4.67 1.06 0.72
C SER A 38 5.10 2.08 -0.33
N VAL A 39 6.30 1.96 -0.91
CA VAL A 39 6.76 2.86 -1.98
C VAL A 39 5.87 2.75 -3.23
N ARG A 40 5.46 1.52 -3.60
CA ARG A 40 4.51 1.30 -4.72
C ARG A 40 3.18 2.00 -4.49
N TRP A 41 2.66 1.97 -3.26
CA TRP A 41 1.43 2.69 -2.92
C TRP A 41 1.59 4.21 -2.97
N ILE A 42 2.76 4.77 -2.65
CA ILE A 42 3.02 6.21 -2.81
C ILE A 42 3.11 6.59 -4.30
N GLN A 43 3.69 5.74 -5.15
CA GLN A 43 3.68 5.95 -6.61
C GLN A 43 2.26 5.97 -7.16
N ARG A 44 1.43 5.02 -6.74
CA ARG A 44 -0.01 5.00 -7.09
C ARG A 44 -0.74 6.25 -6.62
N ALA A 45 -0.39 6.77 -5.44
CA ALA A 45 -0.93 8.05 -4.97
C ALA A 45 -0.52 9.22 -5.88
N ALA A 46 0.71 9.23 -6.40
CA ALA A 46 1.14 10.24 -7.37
C ALA A 46 0.33 10.18 -8.68
N GLU A 47 0.12 8.97 -9.23
CA GLU A 47 -0.69 8.75 -10.44
C GLU A 47 -2.16 9.19 -10.25
N ASN A 48 -2.73 8.92 -9.08
CA ASN A 48 -4.09 9.34 -8.73
C ASN A 48 -4.21 10.87 -8.57
N ALA A 49 -3.18 11.53 -8.04
CA ALA A 49 -3.13 12.98 -7.92
C ALA A 49 -3.05 13.64 -9.31
N GLU A 50 -2.21 13.11 -10.21
CA GLU A 50 -2.11 13.56 -11.60
C GLU A 50 -3.45 13.37 -12.33
N SER A 51 -4.08 12.21 -12.17
CA SER A 51 -5.41 11.91 -12.75
C SER A 51 -6.53 12.84 -12.25
N SER A 52 -6.35 13.42 -11.06
CA SER A 52 -7.29 14.38 -10.46
C SER A 52 -6.98 15.84 -10.84
N GLY A 53 -5.93 16.08 -11.62
CA GLY A 53 -5.49 17.41 -12.06
C GLY A 53 -4.62 18.17 -11.06
N ASP A 54 -4.06 17.47 -10.06
CA ASP A 54 -3.24 18.07 -9.00
C ASP A 54 -1.74 17.82 -9.25
N ASP A 55 -1.23 18.35 -10.36
CA ASP A 55 0.10 18.05 -10.90
C ASP A 55 1.25 18.33 -9.91
N LEU A 56 1.15 19.44 -9.16
CA LEU A 56 2.15 19.79 -8.15
C LEU A 56 2.23 18.73 -7.05
N ARG A 57 1.08 18.20 -6.65
CA ARG A 57 0.98 17.14 -5.65
C ARG A 57 1.54 15.83 -6.19
N ALA A 58 1.23 15.48 -7.44
CA ALA A 58 1.77 14.31 -8.11
C ALA A 58 3.31 14.33 -8.15
N VAL A 59 3.93 15.44 -8.56
CA VAL A 59 5.39 15.59 -8.60
C VAL A 59 6.02 15.45 -7.21
N ALA A 60 5.41 16.06 -6.18
CA ALA A 60 5.88 15.96 -4.81
C ALA A 60 5.86 14.51 -4.30
N LEU A 61 4.77 13.78 -4.55
CA LEU A 61 4.62 12.37 -4.17
C LEU A 61 5.58 11.46 -4.94
N ALA A 62 5.75 11.68 -6.24
CA ALA A 62 6.69 10.91 -7.06
C ALA A 62 8.14 11.08 -6.60
N ARG A 63 8.54 12.32 -6.24
CA ARG A 63 9.85 12.59 -5.66
C ARG A 63 10.04 11.88 -4.32
N ALA A 64 9.06 12.00 -3.41
CA ALA A 64 9.12 11.32 -2.12
C ALA A 64 9.24 9.79 -2.29
N ALA A 65 8.54 9.20 -3.27
CA ALA A 65 8.66 7.78 -3.59
C ALA A 65 10.06 7.42 -4.11
N ALA A 66 10.67 8.26 -4.95
CA ALA A 66 12.03 8.04 -5.44
C ALA A 66 13.07 8.10 -4.32
N ASP A 67 12.95 9.09 -3.43
CA ASP A 67 13.84 9.25 -2.27
C ASP A 67 13.73 8.03 -1.34
N LEU A 68 12.50 7.61 -0.99
CA LEU A 68 12.27 6.41 -0.17
C LEU A 68 12.77 5.13 -0.85
N ARG A 69 12.64 5.01 -2.18
CA ARG A 69 13.16 3.85 -2.93
C ARG A 69 14.69 3.75 -2.83
N ALA A 70 15.38 4.89 -2.93
CA ALA A 70 16.83 4.93 -2.79
C ALA A 70 17.25 4.49 -1.37
N GLU A 71 16.55 4.96 -0.33
CA GLU A 71 16.82 4.57 1.06
C GLU A 71 16.59 3.07 1.31
N VAL A 72 15.48 2.51 0.82
CA VAL A 72 15.14 1.09 1.00
C VAL A 72 16.16 0.18 0.29
N ASN A 73 16.67 0.61 -0.85
CA ASN A 73 17.66 -0.16 -1.60
C ASN A 73 19.01 -0.19 -0.86
N VAL A 74 19.43 0.94 -0.28
CA VAL A 74 20.66 1.01 0.52
C VAL A 74 20.56 0.16 1.79
N ALA A 75 19.40 0.13 2.45
CA ALA A 75 19.20 -0.68 3.66
C ALA A 75 19.19 -2.20 3.40
N SER A 76 19.00 -2.62 2.15
CA SER A 76 18.98 -4.04 1.76
C SER A 76 20.37 -4.56 1.38
N GLU A 77 21.37 -3.69 1.27
CA GLU A 77 22.75 -4.10 0.99
C GLU A 77 23.44 -4.55 2.30
N PRO A 78 23.82 -5.84 2.42
CA PRO A 78 24.43 -6.32 3.65
C PRO A 78 25.78 -5.62 3.89
N PRO A 79 26.03 -5.05 5.08
CA PRO A 79 27.32 -4.45 5.40
C PRO A 79 28.37 -5.55 5.44
N GLY A 80 29.21 -5.60 4.40
CA GLY A 80 30.38 -6.46 4.37
C GLY A 80 30.28 -7.59 3.35
N LYS A 81 30.75 -7.31 2.14
CA LYS A 81 31.74 -8.13 1.43
C LYS A 81 32.36 -7.32 0.28
N ASN A 82 33.48 -6.66 0.61
CA ASN A 82 34.64 -6.47 -0.27
C ASN A 82 34.49 -5.62 -1.54
N GLU A 83 34.40 -4.29 -1.42
CA GLU A 83 34.84 -3.39 -2.50
C GLU A 83 36.36 -3.54 -2.78
N ALA A 84 37.15 -3.93 -1.77
CA ALA A 84 38.58 -4.19 -1.92
C ALA A 84 38.92 -5.47 -2.72
N ALA A 85 37.96 -6.37 -2.98
CA ALA A 85 38.17 -7.55 -3.82
C ALA A 85 37.72 -7.36 -5.28
N ALA A 86 36.99 -6.28 -5.59
CA ALA A 86 36.60 -5.96 -6.96
C ALA A 86 37.74 -5.29 -7.75
N LEU A 87 38.73 -4.69 -7.06
CA LEU A 87 39.89 -4.06 -7.69
C LEU A 87 41.08 -5.00 -7.94
N THR A 88 41.04 -6.26 -7.48
CA THR A 88 42.11 -7.24 -7.71
C THR A 88 41.84 -8.21 -8.87
N HIS A 89 40.70 -8.08 -9.56
CA HIS A 89 40.28 -8.98 -10.65
C HIS A 89 40.39 -8.38 -12.06
N TYR A 90 41.10 -7.26 -12.22
CA TYR A 90 41.34 -6.59 -13.50
C TYR A 90 42.84 -6.42 -13.79
N ASP A 91 43.64 -7.44 -13.49
CA ASP A 91 45.02 -7.55 -13.96
C ASP A 91 45.21 -8.87 -14.74
N ASP A 92 44.27 -9.16 -15.65
CA ASP A 92 44.46 -10.15 -16.71
C ASP A 92 44.11 -9.52 -18.06
N PHE A 93 44.76 -8.40 -18.34
CA PHE A 93 44.95 -7.88 -19.70
C PHE A 93 46.17 -8.58 -20.32
N THR A 94 46.20 -9.91 -20.30
CA THR A 94 47.16 -10.66 -21.12
C THR A 94 46.62 -10.74 -22.54
N GLU A 95 47.02 -9.75 -23.34
CA GLU A 95 47.22 -9.79 -24.79
C GLU A 95 46.79 -11.09 -25.49
N LYS A 96 45.54 -11.16 -25.98
CA LYS A 96 45.23 -11.87 -27.23
C LYS A 96 44.16 -11.14 -28.04
N THR A 97 44.64 -10.29 -28.94
CA THR A 97 44.24 -10.22 -30.37
C THR A 97 42.74 -10.13 -30.66
N ILE A 98 42.23 -8.94 -31.01
CA ILE A 98 42.03 -8.51 -32.41
C ILE A 98 41.40 -9.61 -33.27
N VAL A 99 40.07 -9.56 -33.46
CA VAL A 99 39.46 -9.72 -34.80
C VAL A 99 38.18 -8.88 -34.85
N ASP A 100 38.17 -7.91 -35.76
CA ASP A 100 37.02 -7.22 -36.33
C ASP A 100 35.72 -8.05 -36.40
N SER A 101 34.60 -7.43 -36.06
CA SER A 101 33.33 -7.71 -36.73
C SER A 101 32.41 -6.48 -36.70
N PRO A 102 32.11 -5.88 -37.87
CA PRO A 102 31.27 -4.70 -37.98
C PRO A 102 29.77 -5.07 -38.02
N VAL A 103 28.95 -4.16 -37.46
CA VAL A 103 27.58 -3.83 -37.87
C VAL A 103 26.56 -4.99 -37.93
N SER A 104 25.67 -5.03 -36.93
CA SER A 104 24.30 -5.51 -37.14
C SER A 104 23.31 -4.41 -36.75
N SER A 105 22.83 -3.74 -37.80
CA SER A 105 21.65 -2.88 -37.81
C SER A 105 20.37 -3.71 -37.73
N LEU A 106 19.26 -3.03 -37.45
CA LEU A 106 17.85 -3.45 -37.61
C LEU A 106 17.33 -4.36 -36.49
N SER A 107 16.34 -3.95 -35.69
CA SER A 107 14.98 -3.75 -36.19
C SER A 107 14.13 -2.92 -35.22
N ARG A 108 13.74 -1.73 -35.68
CA ARG A 108 12.68 -0.90 -35.09
C ARG A 108 11.36 -1.42 -35.68
N VAL A 109 10.65 -2.27 -34.94
CA VAL A 109 9.31 -2.73 -35.35
C VAL A 109 8.27 -1.82 -34.71
N SER A 110 7.67 -0.99 -35.57
CA SER A 110 6.46 -0.22 -35.33
C SER A 110 5.23 -1.13 -35.29
N LEU A 111 4.40 -0.97 -34.27
CA LEU A 111 2.96 -1.26 -34.25
C LEU A 111 2.36 -0.17 -33.34
N GLN A 112 1.89 0.99 -33.82
CA GLN A 112 0.67 1.22 -34.59
C GLN A 112 -0.50 0.34 -34.11
N SER A 113 -1.10 0.75 -32.98
CA SER A 113 -2.49 0.42 -32.68
C SER A 113 -3.25 1.73 -32.53
N GLY A 114 -3.94 2.11 -33.60
CA GLY A 114 -4.93 3.17 -33.58
C GLY A 114 -6.22 2.63 -32.98
N VAL A 115 -6.70 3.29 -31.92
CA VAL A 115 -8.08 3.15 -31.47
C VAL A 115 -8.73 4.52 -31.61
N GLN A 116 -9.81 4.51 -32.37
CA GLN A 116 -10.54 5.65 -32.88
C GLN A 116 -11.25 6.38 -31.75
N ILE A 117 -11.10 7.70 -31.72
CA ILE A 117 -11.90 8.60 -30.90
C ILE A 117 -13.26 8.71 -31.58
N ALA A 118 -14.25 7.99 -31.06
CA ALA A 118 -15.64 8.19 -31.45
C ALA A 118 -16.17 9.43 -30.71
N GLU A 119 -16.14 10.54 -31.43
CA GLU A 119 -16.82 11.79 -31.12
C GLU A 119 -18.34 11.56 -31.27
N ALA A 120 -19.04 11.46 -30.14
CA ALA A 120 -20.49 11.38 -30.10
C ALA A 120 -21.05 12.62 -29.41
N ALA A 121 -21.88 13.34 -30.18
CA ALA A 121 -22.49 14.61 -29.87
C ALA A 121 -23.34 14.59 -28.58
N SER A 122 -23.29 15.71 -27.88
CA SER A 122 -24.27 16.12 -26.86
C SER A 122 -25.63 16.39 -27.51
N GLU A 123 -26.71 15.79 -26.97
CA GLU A 123 -28.05 16.40 -26.93
C GLU A 123 -28.86 15.93 -25.69
N PRO A 124 -29.83 16.74 -25.20
CA PRO A 124 -30.27 16.81 -23.79
C PRO A 124 -31.50 15.92 -23.42
N PRO A 125 -32.00 15.92 -22.16
CA PRO A 125 -32.68 14.76 -21.55
C PRO A 125 -34.18 14.67 -21.90
N THR A 126 -34.64 13.45 -22.18
CA THR A 126 -36.06 13.15 -22.39
C THR A 126 -36.60 12.20 -21.31
N LYS A 127 -37.85 12.45 -20.95
CA LYS A 127 -38.57 12.01 -19.76
C LYS A 127 -38.92 10.51 -19.74
N SER A 128 -39.06 10.01 -18.50
CA SER A 128 -39.95 8.93 -18.04
C SER A 128 -40.13 7.70 -18.91
N SER A 129 -39.56 6.58 -18.45
CA SER A 129 -40.30 5.32 -18.48
C SER A 129 -39.92 4.48 -17.25
N VAL A 130 -40.85 4.42 -16.30
CA VAL A 130 -40.81 3.48 -15.17
C VAL A 130 -41.08 2.09 -15.75
N VAL A 131 -40.01 1.35 -16.00
CA VAL A 131 -40.10 -0.09 -16.24
C VAL A 131 -40.07 -0.76 -14.87
N VAL A 132 -41.24 -1.23 -14.44
CA VAL A 132 -41.39 -2.12 -13.28
C VAL A 132 -40.63 -3.41 -13.59
N ALA A 133 -39.43 -3.53 -13.03
CA ALA A 133 -38.64 -4.74 -13.10
C ALA A 133 -39.32 -5.84 -12.26
N PRO A 134 -39.38 -7.09 -12.74
CA PRO A 134 -39.86 -8.22 -11.95
C PRO A 134 -38.94 -8.41 -10.74
N ALA A 135 -39.56 -8.56 -9.57
CA ALA A 135 -38.87 -8.75 -8.29
C ALA A 135 -37.85 -9.90 -8.40
N PRO A 136 -36.57 -9.68 -8.05
CA PRO A 136 -35.61 -10.77 -8.00
C PRO A 136 -36.03 -11.72 -6.88
N LEU A 137 -36.08 -13.02 -7.21
CA LEU A 137 -36.22 -14.11 -6.26
C LEU A 137 -35.14 -13.94 -5.18
N VAL A 138 -35.56 -13.51 -3.99
CA VAL A 138 -34.69 -13.33 -2.82
C VAL A 138 -34.19 -14.72 -2.43
N GLN A 139 -33.00 -15.08 -2.88
CA GLN A 139 -32.29 -16.23 -2.33
C GLN A 139 -32.01 -15.93 -0.86
N PRO A 140 -32.33 -16.84 0.09
CA PRO A 140 -31.98 -16.65 1.48
C PRO A 140 -30.45 -16.55 1.58
N LEU A 141 -29.99 -15.37 2.00
CA LEU A 141 -28.57 -15.11 2.26
C LEU A 141 -28.06 -16.17 3.25
N PRO A 142 -26.86 -16.75 3.01
CA PRO A 142 -26.26 -17.66 3.97
C PRO A 142 -26.10 -16.96 5.33
N PRO A 143 -26.27 -17.68 6.44
CA PRO A 143 -26.07 -17.10 7.77
C PRO A 143 -24.65 -16.58 7.88
N VAL A 144 -24.52 -15.26 8.04
CA VAL A 144 -23.22 -14.62 8.26
C VAL A 144 -22.73 -15.10 9.63
N ALA A 145 -21.58 -15.77 9.66
CA ALA A 145 -20.97 -16.22 10.90
C ALA A 145 -20.76 -15.01 11.84
N GLN A 146 -21.47 -14.99 12.97
CA GLN A 146 -21.34 -13.94 13.96
C GLN A 146 -20.00 -14.12 14.67
N LEU A 147 -19.04 -13.24 14.38
CA LEU A 147 -17.77 -13.20 15.10
C LEU A 147 -18.04 -12.71 16.53
N GLN A 148 -17.57 -13.46 17.53
CA GLN A 148 -17.68 -13.04 18.92
C GLN A 148 -16.74 -11.86 19.17
N THR A 149 -17.30 -10.73 19.63
CA THR A 149 -16.56 -9.53 20.00
C THR A 149 -16.64 -9.30 21.51
N LEU A 150 -15.49 -9.13 22.18
CA LEU A 150 -15.42 -8.80 23.61
C LEU A 150 -14.85 -7.41 23.80
N ARG A 151 -15.57 -6.56 24.55
CA ARG A 151 -15.03 -5.27 25.02
C ARG A 151 -14.05 -5.53 26.15
N VAL A 152 -12.87 -4.94 26.06
CA VAL A 152 -11.80 -5.11 27.05
C VAL A 152 -11.16 -3.77 27.37
N ILE A 153 -10.61 -3.66 28.58
CA ILE A 153 -9.76 -2.54 28.97
C ILE A 153 -8.34 -3.04 29.24
N VAL A 154 -7.36 -2.26 28.81
CA VAL A 154 -5.94 -2.52 29.10
C VAL A 154 -5.62 -1.95 30.48
N THR A 155 -5.38 -2.81 31.47
CA THR A 155 -5.06 -2.40 32.85
C THR A 155 -3.57 -2.30 33.10
N GLY A 156 -2.74 -2.98 32.30
CA GLY A 156 -1.30 -2.97 32.46
C GLY A 156 -0.58 -3.45 31.21
N ARG A 157 0.67 -3.02 31.07
CA ARG A 157 1.59 -3.45 30.02
C ARG A 157 2.94 -3.74 30.64
N ASP A 158 3.39 -4.98 30.55
CA ASP A 158 4.74 -5.36 30.94
C ASP A 158 5.69 -5.16 29.76
N PRO A 159 6.66 -4.22 29.83
CA PRO A 159 7.58 -3.96 28.74
C PRO A 159 8.60 -5.08 28.53
N ALA A 160 8.93 -5.86 29.57
CA ALA A 160 9.93 -6.93 29.48
C ALA A 160 9.38 -8.14 28.71
N THR A 161 8.12 -8.51 28.99
CA THR A 161 7.48 -9.67 28.37
C THR A 161 6.59 -9.31 27.17
N ARG A 162 6.35 -8.01 26.94
CA ARG A 162 5.36 -7.48 25.98
C ARG A 162 3.95 -8.02 26.22
N GLN A 163 3.64 -8.47 27.43
CA GLN A 163 2.31 -8.93 27.78
C GLN A 163 1.40 -7.74 28.15
N LEU A 164 0.13 -7.87 27.78
CA LEU A 164 -0.92 -6.93 28.13
C LEU A 164 -1.85 -7.59 29.14
N THR A 165 -2.07 -6.94 30.27
CA THR A 165 -3.09 -7.35 31.22
C THR A 165 -4.40 -6.73 30.78
N LEU A 166 -5.34 -7.58 30.37
CA LEU A 166 -6.65 -7.16 29.90
C LEU A 166 -7.72 -7.54 30.94
N ARG A 167 -8.69 -6.65 31.13
CA ARG A 167 -9.90 -6.95 31.89
C ARG A 167 -11.10 -6.86 30.95
N VAL A 168 -11.93 -7.91 30.92
CA VAL A 168 -13.16 -7.93 30.13
C VAL A 168 -14.16 -6.96 30.75
N LEU A 169 -14.76 -6.13 29.91
CA LEU A 169 -15.77 -5.13 30.29
C LEU A 169 -17.15 -5.69 29.95
N LEU A 170 -18.04 -5.78 30.94
CA LEU A 170 -19.40 -6.28 30.73
C LEU A 170 -20.29 -5.22 30.08
N GLU A 171 -21.43 -5.66 29.54
CA GLU A 171 -22.43 -4.75 28.97
C GLU A 171 -22.96 -3.80 30.05
N GLY A 172 -22.84 -2.49 29.79
CA GLY A 172 -23.21 -1.43 30.74
C GLY A 172 -22.09 -0.99 31.70
N GLU A 173 -20.92 -1.63 31.69
CA GLU A 173 -19.76 -1.15 32.45
C GLU A 173 -18.99 -0.09 31.64
N THR A 174 -18.59 0.99 32.30
CA THR A 174 -17.86 2.11 31.69
C THR A 174 -16.38 2.00 32.03
N ALA A 175 -15.50 2.22 31.05
CA ALA A 175 -14.06 2.20 31.26
C ALA A 175 -13.63 3.33 32.23
N PRO A 176 -12.67 3.09 33.14
CA PRO A 176 -12.06 4.14 33.97
C PRO A 176 -11.44 5.25 33.10
N PRO A 177 -11.40 6.51 33.57
CA PRO A 177 -10.95 7.67 32.78
C PRO A 177 -9.48 7.63 32.33
N HIS A 178 -8.70 6.67 32.82
CA HIS A 178 -7.29 6.47 32.47
C HIS A 178 -7.01 5.12 31.80
N ALA A 179 -8.05 4.31 31.55
CA ALA A 179 -7.90 3.02 30.90
C ALA A 179 -8.08 3.18 29.38
N THR A 180 -7.31 2.40 28.62
CA THR A 180 -7.51 2.29 27.16
C THR A 180 -8.54 1.20 26.89
N GLU A 181 -9.67 1.58 26.29
CA GLU A 181 -10.69 0.64 25.81
C GLU A 181 -10.27 0.03 24.47
N GLY A 182 -10.57 -1.25 24.28
CA GLY A 182 -10.39 -1.97 23.03
C GLY A 182 -11.45 -3.06 22.84
N VAL A 183 -11.49 -3.62 21.63
CA VAL A 183 -12.37 -4.74 21.29
C VAL A 183 -11.52 -5.90 20.77
N LEU A 184 -11.70 -7.08 21.36
CA LEU A 184 -11.14 -8.33 20.87
C LEU A 184 -12.16 -9.03 19.99
N VAL A 185 -11.74 -9.46 18.81
CA VAL A 185 -12.57 -10.23 17.87
C VAL A 185 -11.95 -11.61 17.72
N SER A 186 -12.72 -12.67 17.99
CA SER A 186 -12.25 -14.03 17.69
C SER A 186 -12.19 -14.22 16.18
N LEU A 187 -11.03 -14.63 15.67
CA LEU A 187 -10.85 -14.99 14.26
C LEU A 187 -11.35 -16.41 13.95
N ASP A 188 -11.52 -17.24 14.98
CA ASP A 188 -12.06 -18.59 14.85
C ASP A 188 -13.44 -18.64 15.52
N PRO A 189 -14.53 -18.75 14.74
CA PRO A 189 -15.88 -18.76 15.31
C PRO A 189 -16.15 -19.99 16.18
N ASN A 190 -15.31 -21.03 16.11
CA ASN A 190 -15.46 -22.24 16.91
C ASN A 190 -14.71 -22.18 18.25
N LYS A 191 -13.89 -21.15 18.48
CA LYS A 191 -13.16 -20.96 19.74
C LYS A 191 -13.89 -19.95 20.62
N ASN A 192 -14.43 -20.43 21.74
CA ASN A 192 -14.91 -19.58 22.81
C ASN A 192 -13.74 -18.87 23.48
N LEU A 193 -13.79 -17.55 23.55
CA LEU A 193 -12.76 -16.72 24.18
C LEU A 193 -12.76 -16.78 25.73
N LEU A 194 -13.77 -17.43 26.32
CA LEU A 194 -14.00 -17.47 27.77
C LEU A 194 -13.93 -18.88 28.38
N ALA A 195 -13.55 -19.89 27.59
CA ALA A 195 -13.49 -21.30 28.02
C ALA A 195 -12.10 -21.70 28.54
#